data_AF-A0A7R9LYD5-F1
#
_entry.id   AF-A0A7R9LYD5-F1
#
_cell.length_a   1.000
_cell.length_b   1.000
_cell.length_c   1.000
_cell.angle_alpha   90.00
_cell.angle_beta   90.00
_cell.angle_gamma   90.00
#
_symmetry.space_group_name_H-M   'P 1'
#
loop_
_entity.id
_entity.type
_entity.pdbx_description
1 polymer ?
#
loop_
_entity_poly.entity_id
_entity_poly.type
_entity_poly.pdbx_seq_one_letter_code
_entity_poly.pdbx_strand_id
1 'polypeptide(L)'
;TGLATYPDPIALGLTLALTVLLAVGVKESIRFATVMTCVNLVVVVFVVIAGLFKVNIDNWKIQESDIPEEYKDKAGNDTIDAGSGGFLPFGFSGMMSGAATCFYAFVGFDAIATTGEEAKNPKRAIPLSIIISLSLIFMAYFGVSAIQTLMLPYYLQNDDITKGAPLPYIFEHVGWTWAKWVVAIGALNGLSTSLLGAMFPLPR
;
A
#
# COMPACT_ATOMS: atom_id res chain seq x y z
N THR A 1 4.80 -12.45 16.40
CA THR A 1 3.93 -11.98 17.50
C THR A 1 3.42 -10.61 17.12
N GLY A 2 2.19 -10.52 16.58
CA GLY A 2 1.63 -9.28 16.00
C GLY A 2 0.97 -8.33 17.00
N LEU A 3 1.38 -8.36 18.27
CA LEU A 3 0.87 -7.46 19.30
C LEU A 3 1.85 -6.29 19.45
N ALA A 4 1.35 -5.07 19.29
CA ALA A 4 2.12 -3.86 19.56
C ALA A 4 2.59 -3.86 21.03
N THR A 5 3.86 -3.51 21.25
CA THR A 5 4.49 -3.47 22.59
C THR A 5 3.90 -2.37 23.48
N TYR A 6 3.10 -1.46 22.92
CA TYR A 6 2.44 -0.37 23.63
C TYR A 6 0.95 -0.30 23.28
N PRO A 7 0.08 0.09 24.24
CA PRO A 7 -1.30 0.43 23.94
C PRO A 7 -1.33 1.68 23.04
N ASP A 8 -1.98 1.58 21.88
CA ASP A 8 -2.11 2.66 20.89
C ASP A 8 -3.44 3.42 21.08
N PRO A 9 -3.45 4.55 21.81
CA PRO A 9 -4.65 5.35 22.01
C PRO A 9 -5.13 6.05 20.73
N ILE A 10 -4.27 6.23 19.74
CA ILE A 10 -4.62 6.86 18.46
C ILE A 10 -5.43 5.89 17.62
N ALA A 11 -5.00 4.63 17.53
CA ALA A 11 -5.77 3.58 16.88
C ALA A 11 -7.14 3.37 17.55
N LEU A 12 -7.19 3.41 18.89
CA LEU A 12 -8.46 3.32 19.63
C LEU A 12 -9.38 4.52 19.35
N GLY A 13 -8.83 5.74 19.34
CA GLY A 13 -9.60 6.94 18.99
C GLY A 13 -10.13 6.92 17.57
N LEU A 14 -9.31 6.50 16.60
CA LEU A 14 -9.70 6.40 15.19
C LEU A 14 -10.80 5.35 14.98
N THR A 15 -10.65 4.17 15.58
CA THR A 15 -11.66 3.11 15.48
C THR A 15 -12.99 3.50 16.12
N LEU A 16 -12.97 4.16 17.28
CA LEU A 16 -14.19 4.71 17.89
C LEU A 16 -14.83 5.81 17.03
N ALA A 17 -14.03 6.73 16.48
CA ALA A 17 -14.52 7.79 15.61
C ALA A 17 -15.19 7.23 14.34
N LEU A 18 -14.56 6.24 13.69
CA LEU A 18 -15.12 5.57 12.52
C LEU A 18 -16.40 4.78 12.87
N THR A 19 -16.44 4.16 14.05
CA THR A 19 -17.64 3.48 14.56
C THR A 19 -18.80 4.46 14.77
N VAL A 20 -18.54 5.62 15.38
CA VAL A 20 -19.55 6.69 15.57
C VAL A 20 -20.02 7.25 14.24
N LEU A 21 -19.10 7.50 13.30
CA LEU A 21 -19.44 8.00 11.97
C LEU A 21 -20.40 7.05 11.23
N LEU A 22 -20.16 5.75 11.32
CA LEU A 22 -21.06 4.74 10.76
C LEU A 22 -22.43 4.70 11.46
N ALA A 23 -22.47 4.92 12.78
CA ALA A 23 -23.71 4.99 13.55
C ALA A 23 -24.58 6.20 13.17
N VAL A 24 -23.99 7.30 12.69
CA VAL A 24 -24.70 8.55 12.36
C VAL A 24 -25.37 8.52 10.97
N GLY A 25 -24.94 7.63 10.05
CA GLY A 25 -25.76 7.30 8.87
C GLY A 25 -25.01 6.97 7.57
N VAL A 26 -25.55 5.99 6.85
CA VAL A 26 -25.00 5.36 5.63
C VAL A 26 -24.95 6.31 4.42
N LYS A 27 -25.93 7.20 4.25
CA LYS A 27 -26.03 8.07 3.04
C LYS A 27 -24.93 9.13 2.96
N GLU A 28 -24.58 9.78 4.08
CA GLU A 28 -23.47 10.73 4.11
C GLU A 28 -22.12 10.00 4.07
N SER A 29 -22.05 8.78 4.61
CA SER A 29 -20.84 7.95 4.61
C SER A 29 -20.37 7.58 3.21
N ILE A 30 -21.28 7.31 2.25
CA ILE A 30 -20.90 6.98 0.86
C ILE A 30 -20.29 8.19 0.13
N ARG A 31 -20.83 9.40 0.32
CA ARG A 31 -20.28 10.62 -0.26
C ARG A 31 -18.89 10.91 0.28
N PHE A 32 -18.73 10.76 1.60
CA PHE A 32 -17.45 10.91 2.27
C PHE A 32 -16.42 9.91 1.75
N ALA A 33 -16.77 8.62 1.68
CA ALA A 33 -15.89 7.57 1.13
C ALA A 33 -15.50 7.85 -0.33
N THR A 34 -16.40 8.38 -1.15
CA THR A 34 -16.11 8.74 -2.55
C THR A 34 -15.08 9.86 -2.63
N VAL A 35 -15.26 10.94 -1.85
CA VAL A 35 -14.31 12.07 -1.80
C VAL A 35 -12.93 11.59 -1.33
N MET A 36 -12.89 10.78 -0.28
CA MET A 36 -11.66 10.20 0.24
C MET A 36 -10.95 9.31 -0.79
N THR A 37 -11.70 8.47 -1.51
CA THR A 37 -11.16 7.64 -2.60
C THR A 37 -10.54 8.50 -3.71
N CYS A 38 -11.20 9.60 -4.09
CA CYS A 38 -10.64 10.53 -5.08
C CYS A 38 -9.34 11.16 -4.58
N VAL A 39 -9.28 11.60 -3.32
CA VAL A 39 -8.06 12.13 -2.70
C VAL A 39 -6.96 11.09 -2.71
N ASN A 40 -7.25 9.84 -2.35
CA ASN A 40 -6.28 8.75 -2.36
C ASN A 40 -5.74 8.48 -3.77
N LEU A 41 -6.61 8.49 -4.79
CA LEU A 41 -6.17 8.33 -6.19
C LEU A 41 -5.24 9.47 -6.61
N VAL A 42 -5.51 10.70 -6.20
CA VAL A 42 -4.62 11.85 -6.44
C VAL A 42 -3.28 11.67 -5.74
N VAL A 43 -3.27 11.15 -4.51
CA VAL A 43 -2.02 10.85 -3.79
C VAL A 43 -1.21 9.77 -4.50
N VAL A 44 -1.84 8.72 -5.02
CA VAL A 44 -1.16 7.67 -5.80
C VAL A 44 -0.52 8.26 -7.05
N VAL A 45 -1.27 9.06 -7.83
CA VAL A 45 -0.73 9.75 -9.02
C VAL A 45 0.40 10.69 -8.64
N PHE A 46 0.26 11.41 -7.53
CA PHE A 46 1.31 12.27 -6.99
C PHE A 46 2.58 11.49 -6.65
N VAL A 47 2.48 10.35 -5.96
CA VAL A 47 3.63 9.49 -5.63
C VAL A 47 4.34 9.04 -6.89
N VAL A 48 3.57 8.63 -7.91
CA VAL A 48 4.12 8.21 -9.19
C VAL A 48 4.86 9.36 -9.87
N ILE A 49 4.24 10.53 -9.99
CA ILE A 49 4.87 11.69 -10.66
C ILE A 49 6.09 12.20 -9.87
N ALA A 50 5.94 12.38 -8.56
CA ALA A 50 6.98 12.88 -7.66
C ALA A 50 8.19 11.94 -7.63
N GLY A 51 7.93 10.63 -7.58
CA GLY A 51 8.99 9.65 -7.51
C GLY A 51 9.80 9.53 -8.80
N LEU A 52 9.18 9.75 -9.98
CA LEU A 52 9.91 9.79 -11.26
C LEU A 52 11.05 10.81 -11.27
N PHE A 53 10.93 11.93 -10.56
CA PHE A 53 12.01 12.94 -10.46
C PHE A 53 13.22 12.47 -9.63
N LYS A 54 13.05 11.41 -8.84
CA LYS A 54 14.04 10.90 -7.88
C LYS A 54 14.37 9.42 -8.10
N VAL A 55 14.01 8.89 -9.27
CA VAL A 55 14.34 7.54 -9.69
C VAL A 55 15.85 7.41 -9.91
N ASN A 56 16.43 6.35 -9.36
CA ASN A 56 17.77 5.91 -9.70
C ASN A 56 17.71 4.50 -10.30
N ILE A 57 18.00 4.37 -11.60
CA ILE A 57 17.99 3.08 -12.33
C ILE A 57 19.07 2.13 -11.81
N ASP A 58 20.13 2.68 -11.20
CA ASP A 58 21.21 1.88 -10.63
C ASP A 58 20.70 1.00 -9.47
N ASN A 59 19.59 1.38 -8.82
CA ASN A 59 18.98 0.56 -7.77
C ASN A 59 18.49 -0.81 -8.26
N TRP A 60 18.19 -0.99 -9.55
CA TRP A 60 17.86 -2.29 -10.15
C TRP A 60 19.08 -3.08 -10.64
N LYS A 61 20.26 -2.44 -10.68
CA LYS A 61 21.51 -3.02 -11.16
C LYS A 61 22.54 -3.25 -10.05
N ILE A 62 22.14 -3.08 -8.79
CA ILE A 62 22.99 -3.28 -7.61
C ILE A 62 23.62 -4.68 -7.70
N GLN A 63 24.94 -4.72 -7.77
CA GLN A 63 25.67 -5.99 -7.75
C GLN A 63 25.86 -6.44 -6.30
N GLU A 64 26.04 -7.76 -6.11
CA GLU A 64 26.27 -8.35 -4.79
C GLU A 64 27.49 -7.71 -4.08
N SER A 65 28.49 -7.23 -4.82
CA SER A 65 29.65 -6.52 -4.26
C SER A 65 29.30 -5.20 -3.59
N ASP A 66 28.29 -4.48 -4.09
CA ASP A 66 27.99 -3.09 -3.72
C ASP A 66 27.05 -2.98 -2.51
N ILE A 67 26.55 -4.13 -2.03
CA ILE A 67 25.73 -4.21 -0.82
C ILE A 67 26.66 -4.04 0.40
N PRO A 68 26.37 -3.12 1.34
CA PRO A 68 27.17 -2.94 2.55
C PRO A 68 27.27 -4.24 3.37
N GLU A 69 28.45 -4.52 3.95
CA GLU A 69 28.68 -5.74 4.75
C GLU A 69 27.73 -5.85 5.96
N GLU A 70 27.27 -4.70 6.49
CA GLU A 70 26.24 -4.61 7.54
C GLU A 70 24.95 -5.36 7.20
N TYR A 71 24.59 -5.44 5.91
CA TYR A 71 23.42 -6.17 5.44
C TYR A 71 23.77 -7.58 4.91
N LYS A 72 25.06 -7.92 4.73
CA LYS A 72 25.51 -9.23 4.22
C LYS A 72 25.74 -10.28 5.30
N ASP A 73 25.74 -9.90 6.58
CA ASP A 73 26.33 -10.73 7.62
C ASP A 73 25.52 -12.00 7.90
N LYS A 74 26.08 -13.14 7.47
CA LYS A 74 25.62 -14.50 7.76
C LYS A 74 26.54 -15.12 8.81
N ALA A 75 26.36 -14.78 10.08
CA ALA A 75 26.99 -15.52 11.17
C ALA A 75 26.25 -15.38 12.51
N GLY A 76 25.04 -15.95 12.60
CA GLY A 76 24.45 -16.37 13.88
C GLY A 76 23.35 -15.48 14.43
N ASN A 77 22.12 -16.01 14.36
CA ASN A 77 20.86 -15.53 14.92
C ASN A 77 20.21 -14.28 14.26
N ASP A 78 19.06 -14.57 13.64
CA ASP A 78 17.98 -13.68 13.23
C ASP A 78 18.26 -12.61 12.15
N THR A 79 17.94 -13.04 10.92
CA THR A 79 17.18 -12.31 9.89
C THR A 79 17.77 -10.99 9.37
N ILE A 80 18.41 -11.05 8.19
CA ILE A 80 17.95 -10.38 6.95
C ILE A 80 18.77 -11.03 5.80
N ASP A 81 18.11 -11.75 4.89
CA ASP A 81 18.75 -12.15 3.64
C ASP A 81 18.85 -10.88 2.77
N ALA A 82 20.06 -10.42 2.44
CA ALA A 82 20.27 -9.26 1.57
C ALA A 82 20.32 -9.62 0.09
N GLY A 83 20.01 -10.86 -0.28
CA GLY A 83 19.81 -11.29 -1.66
C GLY A 83 21.07 -11.26 -2.55
N SER A 84 20.95 -11.79 -3.75
CA SER A 84 22.03 -11.98 -4.73
C SER A 84 22.27 -10.78 -5.67
N GLY A 85 21.69 -9.61 -5.37
CA GLY A 85 21.71 -8.44 -6.26
C GLY A 85 20.92 -8.60 -7.57
N GLY A 86 20.89 -7.54 -8.37
CA GLY A 86 20.19 -7.47 -9.66
C GLY A 86 18.68 -7.26 -9.55
N PHE A 87 17.95 -7.60 -10.62
CA PHE A 87 16.48 -7.44 -10.70
C PHE A 87 15.70 -8.43 -9.83
N LEU A 88 16.30 -9.61 -9.54
CA LEU A 88 15.69 -10.67 -8.74
C LEU A 88 16.60 -11.06 -7.56
N PRO A 89 16.79 -10.16 -6.58
CA PRO A 89 17.73 -10.40 -5.48
C PRO A 89 17.35 -11.60 -4.61
N PHE A 90 16.06 -11.95 -4.52
CA PHE A 90 15.57 -13.09 -3.72
C PHE A 90 15.22 -14.32 -4.56
N GLY A 91 15.62 -14.32 -5.84
CA GLY A 91 15.28 -15.36 -6.80
C GLY A 91 13.76 -15.58 -6.96
N PHE A 92 13.40 -16.74 -7.49
CA PHE A 92 12.00 -17.10 -7.74
C PHE A 92 11.21 -17.34 -6.44
N SER A 93 11.85 -17.88 -5.41
CA SER A 93 11.20 -18.16 -4.11
C SER A 93 10.74 -16.87 -3.44
N GLY A 94 11.60 -15.84 -3.38
CA GLY A 94 11.22 -14.54 -2.81
C GLY A 94 10.16 -13.81 -3.64
N MET A 95 10.25 -13.89 -4.97
CA MET A 95 9.21 -13.36 -5.87
C MET A 95 7.84 -13.99 -5.57
N MET A 96 7.79 -15.32 -5.45
CA MET A 96 6.54 -16.04 -5.19
C MET A 96 5.96 -15.71 -3.81
N SER A 97 6.82 -15.57 -2.80
CA SER A 97 6.40 -15.14 -1.45
C SER A 97 5.83 -13.71 -1.44
N GLY A 98 6.47 -12.78 -2.16
CA GLY A 98 5.96 -11.42 -2.35
C GLY A 98 4.62 -11.41 -3.09
N ALA A 99 4.49 -12.19 -4.17
CA ALA A 99 3.24 -12.36 -4.90
C ALA A 99 2.13 -12.95 -4.02
N ALA A 100 2.46 -13.91 -3.15
CA ALA A 100 1.52 -14.48 -2.18
C ALA A 100 1.00 -13.42 -1.20
N THR A 101 1.88 -12.54 -0.71
CA THR A 101 1.51 -11.43 0.17
C THR A 101 0.64 -10.39 -0.55
N CYS A 102 0.91 -10.14 -1.83
CA CYS A 102 0.10 -9.22 -2.64
C CYS A 102 -1.35 -9.69 -2.84
N PHE A 103 -1.66 -10.98 -2.66
CA PHE A 103 -3.06 -11.45 -2.71
C PHE A 103 -3.94 -10.76 -1.67
N TYR A 104 -3.40 -10.34 -0.52
CA TYR A 104 -4.14 -9.58 0.48
C TYR A 104 -4.67 -8.24 -0.07
N ALA A 105 -4.02 -7.65 -1.09
CA ALA A 105 -4.47 -6.41 -1.71
C ALA A 105 -5.74 -6.58 -2.58
N PHE A 106 -6.15 -7.82 -2.87
CA PHE A 106 -7.41 -8.12 -3.59
C PHE A 106 -8.59 -8.42 -2.64
N VAL A 107 -8.36 -8.42 -1.32
CA VAL A 107 -9.44 -8.50 -0.32
C VAL A 107 -10.30 -7.24 -0.42
N GLY A 108 -11.62 -7.39 -0.54
CA GLY A 108 -12.57 -6.29 -0.71
C GLY A 108 -13.22 -6.19 -2.09
N PHE A 109 -12.79 -6.97 -3.09
CA PHE A 109 -13.48 -7.04 -4.39
C PHE A 109 -14.88 -7.65 -4.32
N ASP A 110 -15.15 -8.47 -3.30
CA ASP A 110 -16.46 -9.03 -2.95
C ASP A 110 -17.50 -7.94 -2.61
N ALA A 111 -17.05 -6.78 -2.13
CA ALA A 111 -17.91 -5.61 -1.95
C ALA A 111 -18.56 -5.15 -3.28
N ILE A 112 -17.89 -5.33 -4.43
CA ILE A 112 -18.45 -4.96 -5.74
C ILE A 112 -19.63 -5.89 -6.10
N ALA A 113 -19.48 -7.19 -5.84
CA ALA A 113 -20.50 -8.18 -6.13
C ALA A 113 -21.74 -8.00 -5.23
N THR A 114 -21.54 -7.77 -3.93
CA THR A 114 -22.62 -7.54 -2.96
C THR A 114 -23.39 -6.24 -3.20
N THR A 115 -22.79 -5.26 -3.87
CA THR A 115 -23.45 -3.99 -4.23
C THR A 115 -24.13 -4.07 -5.62
N GLY A 116 -24.11 -5.25 -6.24
CA GLY A 116 -24.73 -5.49 -7.54
C GLY A 116 -26.26 -5.34 -7.54
N GLU A 117 -26.91 -5.51 -6.39
CA GLU A 117 -28.37 -5.34 -6.24
C GLU A 117 -28.81 -3.88 -6.41
N GLU A 118 -27.91 -2.93 -6.12
CA GLU A 118 -28.14 -1.48 -6.29
C GLU A 118 -27.66 -0.96 -7.66
N ALA A 119 -27.02 -1.81 -8.47
CA ALA A 119 -26.44 -1.42 -9.75
C ALA A 119 -27.51 -1.28 -10.85
N LYS A 120 -27.50 -0.14 -11.56
CA LYS A 120 -28.34 0.06 -12.74
C LYS A 120 -27.84 -0.84 -13.88
N ASN A 121 -28.59 -1.90 -14.20
CA ASN A 121 -28.23 -2.98 -15.13
C ASN A 121 -27.03 -3.86 -14.69
N PRO A 122 -27.21 -4.74 -13.69
CA PRO A 122 -26.11 -5.51 -13.09
C PRO A 122 -25.37 -6.41 -14.09
N LYS A 123 -26.10 -6.98 -15.07
CA LYS A 123 -25.53 -7.89 -16.09
C LYS A 123 -24.39 -7.28 -16.93
N ARG A 124 -24.36 -5.95 -17.09
CA ARG A 124 -23.30 -5.25 -17.83
C ARG A 124 -22.47 -4.34 -16.94
N ALA A 125 -23.08 -3.69 -15.96
CA ALA A 125 -22.39 -2.72 -15.09
C ALA A 125 -21.36 -3.40 -14.18
N ILE A 126 -21.70 -4.53 -13.56
CA ILE A 126 -20.79 -5.27 -12.65
C ILE A 126 -19.52 -5.75 -13.39
N PRO A 127 -19.61 -6.52 -14.50
CA PRO A 127 -18.41 -7.00 -15.17
C PRO A 127 -17.55 -5.88 -15.74
N LEU A 128 -18.17 -4.83 -16.28
CA LEU A 128 -17.43 -3.67 -16.80
C LEU A 128 -16.71 -2.91 -15.67
N SER A 129 -17.37 -2.72 -14.52
CA SER A 129 -16.77 -2.08 -13.36
C SER A 129 -15.54 -2.84 -12.88
N ILE A 130 -15.63 -4.17 -12.78
CA ILE A 130 -14.52 -5.02 -12.33
C ILE A 130 -13.31 -4.89 -13.27
N ILE A 131 -13.52 -4.94 -14.59
CA ILE A 131 -12.42 -4.86 -15.57
C ILE A 131 -11.72 -3.49 -15.50
N ILE A 132 -12.51 -2.41 -15.45
CA ILE A 132 -11.98 -1.04 -15.38
C ILE A 132 -11.24 -0.83 -14.06
N SER A 133 -11.83 -1.21 -12.92
CA SER A 133 -11.21 -1.04 -11.61
C SER A 133 -9.93 -1.86 -11.48
N LEU A 134 -9.95 -3.12 -11.93
CA LEU A 134 -8.79 -4.00 -11.88
C LEU A 134 -7.65 -3.47 -12.76
N SER A 135 -7.97 -2.97 -13.96
CA SER A 135 -6.97 -2.40 -14.87
C SER A 135 -6.34 -1.13 -14.30
N LEU A 136 -7.14 -0.26 -13.68
CA LEU A 136 -6.66 0.96 -13.02
C LEU A 136 -5.76 0.61 -11.82
N ILE A 137 -6.20 -0.31 -10.95
CA ILE A 137 -5.44 -0.77 -9.79
C ILE A 137 -4.12 -1.42 -10.22
N PHE A 138 -4.15 -2.24 -11.27
CA PHE A 138 -2.94 -2.86 -11.82
C PHE A 138 -1.91 -1.80 -12.24
N MET A 139 -2.33 -0.78 -12.98
CA MET A 139 -1.44 0.30 -13.42
C MET A 139 -0.88 1.10 -12.25
N ALA A 140 -1.74 1.42 -11.27
CA ALA A 140 -1.34 2.14 -10.07
C ALA A 140 -0.31 1.35 -9.23
N TYR A 141 -0.59 0.07 -8.97
CA TYR A 141 0.30 -0.79 -8.17
C TYR A 141 1.62 -1.05 -8.88
N PHE A 142 1.58 -1.29 -10.19
CA PHE A 142 2.79 -1.42 -10.99
C PHE A 142 3.64 -0.14 -10.93
N GLY A 143 3.00 1.03 -11.13
CA GLY A 143 3.69 2.32 -11.09
C GLY A 143 4.32 2.63 -9.73
N VAL A 144 3.57 2.45 -8.64
CA VAL A 144 4.07 2.68 -7.28
C VAL A 144 5.19 1.70 -6.93
N SER A 145 5.05 0.41 -7.26
CA SER A 145 6.06 -0.62 -7.02
C SER A 145 7.37 -0.34 -7.79
N ALA A 146 7.26 0.01 -9.07
CA ALA A 146 8.43 0.36 -9.88
C ALA A 146 9.18 1.57 -9.31
N ILE A 147 8.45 2.62 -8.92
CA ILE A 147 9.05 3.85 -8.41
C ILE A 147 9.66 3.64 -7.03
N GLN A 148 8.97 2.96 -6.13
CA GLN A 148 9.50 2.63 -4.81
C GLN A 148 10.81 1.85 -4.91
N THR A 149 10.86 0.81 -5.76
CA THR A 149 12.06 0.00 -5.96
C THR A 149 13.20 0.73 -6.67
N LEU A 150 12.89 1.79 -7.43
CA LEU A 150 13.87 2.64 -8.08
C LEU A 150 14.33 3.81 -7.21
N MET A 151 13.56 4.25 -6.21
CA MET A 151 13.95 5.34 -5.32
C MET A 151 14.79 4.86 -4.13
N LEU A 152 14.53 3.65 -3.63
CA LEU A 152 15.21 3.11 -2.46
C LEU A 152 15.77 1.71 -2.77
N PRO A 153 17.06 1.45 -2.49
CA PRO A 153 17.65 0.14 -2.74
C PRO A 153 16.95 -0.95 -1.92
N TYR A 154 16.87 -2.15 -2.49
CA TYR A 154 16.02 -3.22 -1.97
C TYR A 154 16.43 -3.72 -0.57
N TYR A 155 17.71 -3.60 -0.18
CA TYR A 155 18.18 -4.00 1.15
C TYR A 155 17.66 -3.07 2.27
N LEU A 156 17.40 -1.78 1.99
CA LEU A 156 16.81 -0.85 2.95
C LEU A 156 15.28 -0.98 3.08
N GLN A 157 14.64 -1.70 2.15
CA GLN A 157 13.20 -1.94 2.19
C GLN A 157 12.78 -2.99 3.22
N ASN A 158 13.72 -3.84 3.65
CA ASN A 158 13.45 -4.94 4.57
C ASN A 158 13.52 -4.54 6.06
N ASP A 159 13.85 -3.29 6.36
CA ASP A 159 13.86 -2.75 7.72
C ASP A 159 12.43 -2.66 8.29
N ASP A 160 12.27 -2.90 9.59
CA ASP A 160 10.97 -2.95 10.26
C ASP A 160 10.25 -1.60 10.23
N ILE A 161 11.02 -0.50 10.20
CA ILE A 161 10.47 0.86 10.02
C ILE A 161 9.89 1.02 8.61
N THR A 162 10.59 0.54 7.59
CA THR A 162 10.17 0.63 6.19
C THR A 162 8.94 -0.24 5.91
N LYS A 163 8.79 -1.40 6.56
CA LYS A 163 7.60 -2.26 6.42
C LYS A 163 6.30 -1.59 6.88
N GLY A 164 6.37 -0.73 7.90
CA GLY A 164 5.20 -0.04 8.43
C GLY A 164 4.73 1.14 7.59
N ALA A 165 5.66 1.93 7.06
CA ALA A 165 5.36 3.14 6.29
C ALA A 165 6.38 3.37 5.16
N PRO A 166 6.35 2.55 4.10
CA PRO A 166 7.41 2.54 3.09
C PRO A 166 7.48 3.86 2.31
N LEU A 167 6.35 4.36 1.81
CA LEU A 167 6.35 5.58 1.00
C LEU A 167 6.78 6.84 1.79
N PRO A 168 6.25 7.11 3.00
CA PRO A 168 6.73 8.22 3.83
C PRO A 168 8.24 8.14 4.14
N TYR A 169 8.74 6.94 4.43
CA TYR A 169 10.15 6.70 4.70
C TYR A 169 11.04 6.98 3.48
N ILE A 170 10.62 6.52 2.29
CA ILE A 170 11.35 6.76 1.04
C ILE A 170 11.47 8.27 0.74
N PHE A 171 10.37 9.02 0.88
CA PHE A 171 10.41 10.47 0.66
C PHE A 171 11.25 11.23 1.69
N GLU A 172 11.32 10.72 2.92
CA GLU A 172 12.23 11.24 3.95
C GLU A 172 13.69 11.02 3.59
N HIS A 173 14.02 9.79 3.17
CA HIS A 173 15.38 9.41 2.79
C HIS A 173 15.89 10.21 1.58
N VAL A 174 14.98 10.55 0.65
CA VAL A 174 15.28 11.35 -0.55
C VAL A 174 15.34 12.87 -0.27
N GLY A 175 15.08 13.28 0.98
CA GLY A 175 15.13 14.68 1.43
C GLY A 175 13.88 15.50 1.10
N TRP A 176 12.77 14.85 0.73
CA TRP A 176 11.49 15.48 0.41
C TRP A 176 10.50 15.31 1.57
N THR A 177 10.84 15.89 2.72
CA THR A 177 10.05 15.81 3.96
C THR A 177 8.64 16.38 3.82
N TRP A 178 8.41 17.33 2.91
CA TRP A 178 7.05 17.83 2.62
C TRP A 178 6.18 16.76 1.94
N ALA A 179 6.76 15.95 1.04
CA ALA A 179 6.05 14.88 0.35
C ALA A 179 5.71 13.72 1.30
N LYS A 180 6.58 13.45 2.29
CA LYS A 180 6.29 12.51 3.39
C LYS A 180 4.94 12.80 4.05
N TRP A 181 4.67 14.07 4.40
CA TRP A 181 3.42 14.45 5.06
C TRP A 181 2.20 14.31 4.15
N VAL A 182 2.31 14.68 2.86
CA VAL A 182 1.23 14.49 1.89
C VAL A 182 0.86 13.01 1.76
N VAL A 183 1.86 12.15 1.63
CA VAL A 183 1.66 10.70 1.48
C VAL A 183 1.14 10.07 2.77
N ALA A 184 1.62 10.50 3.94
CA ALA A 184 1.14 10.00 5.22
C ALA A 184 -0.35 10.34 5.44
N ILE A 185 -0.76 11.57 5.12
CA ILE A 185 -2.18 11.98 5.19
C ILE A 185 -3.02 11.18 4.20
N GLY A 186 -2.51 10.96 2.98
CA GLY A 186 -3.15 10.12 1.98
C GLY A 186 -3.33 8.68 2.43
N ALA A 187 -2.30 8.08 3.04
CA ALA A 187 -2.36 6.72 3.57
C ALA A 187 -3.40 6.60 4.69
N LEU A 188 -3.44 7.54 5.64
CA LEU A 188 -4.46 7.58 6.70
C LEU A 188 -5.89 7.68 6.14
N ASN A 189 -6.06 8.50 5.10
CA ASN A 189 -7.33 8.67 4.41
C ASN A 189 -7.75 7.38 3.68
N GLY A 190 -6.82 6.74 2.97
CA GLY A 190 -7.05 5.47 2.28
C GLY A 190 -7.41 4.33 3.25
N LEU A 191 -6.69 4.19 4.36
CA LEU A 191 -6.99 3.21 5.40
C LEU A 191 -8.38 3.42 6.01
N SER A 192 -8.73 4.67 6.32
CA SER A 192 -10.06 5.03 6.85
C SER A 192 -11.18 4.67 5.86
N THR A 193 -10.96 4.93 4.57
CA THR A 193 -11.93 4.63 3.51
C THR A 193 -12.10 3.12 3.31
N SER A 194 -11.00 2.37 3.33
CA SER A 194 -11.03 0.91 3.22
C SER A 194 -11.81 0.30 4.39
N LEU A 195 -11.62 0.81 5.61
CA LEU A 195 -12.38 0.34 6.78
C LEU A 195 -13.88 0.59 6.63
N LEU A 196 -14.28 1.81 6.23
CA LEU A 196 -15.69 2.13 5.96
C LEU A 196 -16.26 1.23 4.86
N GLY A 197 -15.50 1.01 3.78
CA GLY A 197 -15.85 0.13 2.67
C GLY A 197 -16.12 -1.31 3.10
N ALA A 198 -15.31 -1.85 4.01
CA ALA A 198 -15.46 -3.21 4.54
C ALA A 198 -16.62 -3.36 5.54
N MET A 199 -17.05 -2.27 6.18
CA MET A 199 -18.16 -2.31 7.15
C MET A 199 -19.54 -2.24 6.50
N PHE A 200 -19.67 -1.66 5.30
CA PHE A 200 -20.93 -1.70 4.53
C PHE A 200 -21.42 -3.12 4.16
N PRO A 201 -20.56 -4.09 3.78
CA PRO A 201 -20.94 -5.49 3.59
C PRO A 201 -21.22 -6.31 4.84
N LEU A 202 -20.87 -5.86 6.05
CA LEU A 202 -21.05 -6.67 7.24
C LEU A 202 -22.52 -6.94 7.68
N PRO A 203 -23.44 -5.95 7.64
CA PRO A 203 -24.82 -6.14 8.10
C PRO A 203 -25.79 -6.64 7.02
N ARG A 204 -25.31 -6.86 5.79
CA ARG A 204 -26.10 -7.38 4.66
C ARG A 204 -25.76 -8.86 4.43
#